data_AF-A0A258IT29-F1
#
_entry.id   AF-A0A258IT29-F1
#
_cell.length_a   1.000
_cell.length_b   1.000
_cell.length_c   1.000
_cell.angle_alpha   90.00
_cell.angle_beta   90.00
_cell.angle_gamma   90.00
#
_symmetry.space_group_name_H-M   'P 1'
#
loop_
_entity.id
_entity.type
_entity.pdbx_description
1 polymer ?
#
loop_
_entity_poly.entity_id
_entity_poly.type
_entity_poly.pdbx_seq_one_letter_code
_entity_poly.pdbx_strand_id
1 'polypeptide(L)'
;MGVTSQAIDGVPIGPSAGSCGTAMFHDRRIVVEDIQSDPLWADYRDIATAAGLRSCWSQPLHAADGKVLGSFAIYQRRVARPTPDDIGFIEAAADLAAIAIERKRHEDDVALAQAQIRLALERERDAADAANKAKSEFLANVSHELRTPLNGVVGLIDTLEREALTAAQQDILDLIRQSGATLEHLVADLLDISRIDAGQLSLQPHAFDLVEAFDGLLKISHAQAQAKGLDFQVRYGPGASGRFLADSARIRQVLGNLLDNAIKFTPQGRIDVAIDLNAGPDSSASRDLTLRVSDTGIGFGPETAARIFDRFNQADTTITRRFGGTGLGLSLCKALVELMGGAIAASSESGRGSLFTVTLPLAPDQAGLAPPSGQRAATNDLGSLRVLLAEDHPVNQRVVQLILAPHGADVVVVENGALALEAFKSGQFDLVLMDLQMPVMDGLTATRAIRAHEEAGDFARTPIVALSASAMASHQREALQAGADLHLSKPITALGLVAGIHQALGARPA
;
A
#
# COMPACT_ATOMS: atom_id res chain seq x y z
N MET A 1 -29.32 37.14 -37.56
CA MET A 1 -30.20 36.06 -38.08
C MET A 1 -31.38 35.89 -37.12
N GLY A 2 -32.32 36.85 -37.03
CA GLY A 2 -33.03 37.07 -35.76
C GLY A 2 -34.57 37.10 -35.73
N VAL A 3 -35.29 37.04 -36.85
CA VAL A 3 -36.79 37.10 -36.84
C VAL A 3 -37.41 36.15 -37.86
N THR A 4 -36.85 36.04 -39.07
CA THR A 4 -37.40 35.19 -40.14
C THR A 4 -37.18 33.69 -39.92
N SER A 5 -36.10 33.29 -39.22
CA SER A 5 -35.83 31.87 -38.95
C SER A 5 -36.72 31.26 -37.86
N GLN A 6 -37.26 32.08 -36.95
CA GLN A 6 -38.19 31.63 -35.90
C GLN A 6 -39.61 31.43 -36.44
N ALA A 7 -40.00 32.16 -37.50
CA ALA A 7 -41.34 32.12 -38.08
C ALA A 7 -41.67 30.80 -38.80
N ILE A 8 -40.65 29.99 -39.10
CA ILE A 8 -40.77 28.68 -39.76
C ILE A 8 -40.34 27.53 -38.84
N ASP A 9 -39.99 27.83 -37.58
CA ASP A 9 -39.65 26.82 -36.59
C ASP A 9 -40.90 26.03 -36.19
N GLY A 10 -40.80 24.70 -36.17
CA GLY A 10 -41.93 23.80 -35.91
C GLY A 10 -42.91 23.57 -37.08
N VAL A 11 -42.66 24.10 -38.28
CA VAL A 11 -43.46 23.78 -39.48
C VAL A 11 -43.26 22.31 -39.87
N PRO A 12 -44.33 21.49 -39.98
CA PRO A 12 -44.20 20.08 -40.29
C PRO A 12 -43.76 19.85 -41.73
N ILE A 13 -42.98 18.80 -41.96
CA ILE A 13 -42.62 18.32 -43.29
C ILE A 13 -43.88 17.73 -43.95
N GLY A 14 -44.22 18.19 -45.17
CA GLY A 14 -45.42 17.76 -45.86
C GLY A 14 -45.46 18.20 -47.33
N PRO A 15 -46.45 17.73 -48.11
CA PRO A 15 -46.51 17.96 -49.56
C PRO A 15 -46.74 19.43 -49.95
N SER A 16 -47.21 20.27 -49.03
CA SER A 16 -47.47 21.70 -49.24
C SER A 16 -46.82 22.60 -48.17
N ALA A 17 -45.75 22.13 -47.54
CA ALA A 17 -45.10 22.82 -46.41
C ALA A 17 -43.95 23.73 -46.88
N GLY A 18 -44.25 24.70 -47.76
CA GLY A 18 -43.22 25.50 -48.41
C GLY A 18 -42.35 24.66 -49.38
N SER A 19 -41.45 25.31 -50.12
CA SER A 19 -40.57 24.58 -51.04
C SER A 19 -39.60 23.63 -50.32
N CYS A 20 -39.11 24.01 -49.14
CA CYS A 20 -38.17 23.20 -48.34
C CYS A 20 -38.83 21.96 -47.74
N GLY A 21 -39.99 22.11 -47.10
CA GLY A 21 -40.77 21.00 -46.53
C GLY A 21 -41.23 20.02 -47.61
N THR A 22 -41.73 20.54 -48.73
CA THR A 22 -42.15 19.73 -49.88
C THR A 22 -40.97 18.99 -50.53
N ALA A 23 -39.78 19.59 -50.58
CA ALA A 23 -38.58 18.93 -51.10
C ALA A 23 -38.15 17.74 -50.24
N MET A 24 -38.21 17.88 -48.91
CA MET A 24 -37.94 16.79 -47.99
C MET A 24 -39.00 15.69 -48.07
N PHE A 25 -40.28 16.06 -48.17
CA PHE A 25 -41.39 15.11 -48.19
C PHE A 25 -41.40 14.23 -49.45
N HIS A 26 -41.13 14.82 -50.61
CA HIS A 26 -41.11 14.10 -51.88
C HIS A 26 -39.76 13.55 -52.28
N ASP A 27 -38.74 13.78 -51.45
CA ASP A 27 -37.37 13.41 -51.73
C ASP A 27 -36.90 13.82 -53.15
N ARG A 28 -37.15 15.09 -53.48
CA ARG A 28 -36.76 15.65 -54.78
C ARG A 28 -36.58 17.16 -54.69
N ARG A 29 -35.78 17.71 -55.59
CA ARG A 29 -35.63 19.15 -55.72
C ARG A 29 -36.97 19.82 -56.02
N ILE A 30 -37.23 20.92 -55.33
CA ILE A 30 -38.35 21.82 -55.61
C ILE A 30 -37.79 23.18 -56.02
N VAL A 31 -38.22 23.67 -57.19
CA VAL A 31 -37.82 24.96 -57.73
C VAL A 31 -39.04 25.86 -57.76
N VAL A 32 -38.99 26.94 -56.98
CA VAL A 32 -39.97 28.02 -57.00
C VAL A 32 -39.34 29.22 -57.67
N GLU A 33 -39.78 29.49 -58.91
CA GLU A 33 -39.21 30.58 -59.74
C GLU A 33 -39.70 31.97 -59.30
N ASP A 34 -40.96 32.07 -58.84
CA ASP A 34 -41.54 33.27 -58.23
C ASP A 34 -42.41 32.94 -57.01
N ILE A 35 -41.89 33.22 -55.82
CA ILE A 35 -42.55 33.00 -54.52
C ILE A 35 -43.92 33.70 -54.43
N GLN A 36 -44.08 34.85 -55.10
CA GLN A 36 -45.31 35.63 -55.02
C GLN A 36 -46.51 34.95 -55.71
N SER A 37 -46.24 34.08 -56.68
CA SER A 37 -47.29 33.38 -57.44
C SER A 37 -47.36 31.89 -57.13
N ASP A 38 -46.31 31.30 -56.54
CA ASP A 38 -46.26 29.87 -56.26
C ASP A 38 -47.23 29.45 -55.12
N PRO A 39 -48.00 28.36 -55.29
CA PRO A 39 -48.90 27.85 -54.26
C PRO A 39 -48.19 27.36 -53.00
N LEU A 40 -46.98 26.82 -53.09
CA LEU A 40 -46.23 26.31 -51.92
C LEU A 40 -45.88 27.41 -50.92
N TRP A 41 -45.84 28.66 -51.39
CA TRP A 41 -45.50 29.82 -50.57
C TRP A 41 -46.71 30.62 -50.10
N ALA A 42 -47.94 30.18 -50.38
CA ALA A 42 -49.17 30.93 -50.07
C ALA A 42 -49.21 31.43 -48.61
N ASP A 43 -48.88 30.56 -47.66
CA ASP A 43 -48.90 30.86 -46.22
C ASP A 43 -47.68 31.69 -45.76
N TYR A 44 -46.67 31.85 -46.61
CA TYR A 44 -45.39 32.49 -46.30
C TYR A 44 -45.06 33.70 -47.20
N ARG A 45 -46.00 34.18 -48.02
CA ARG A 45 -45.74 35.27 -48.98
C ARG A 45 -45.39 36.57 -48.29
N ASP A 46 -46.11 36.93 -47.23
CA ASP A 46 -45.93 38.22 -46.55
C ASP A 46 -44.54 38.29 -45.90
N ILE A 47 -44.11 37.18 -45.28
CA ILE A 47 -42.78 37.10 -44.67
C ILE A 47 -41.66 37.06 -45.71
N ALA A 48 -41.86 36.35 -46.82
CA ALA A 48 -40.90 36.34 -47.92
C ALA A 48 -40.76 37.72 -48.57
N THR A 49 -41.88 38.44 -48.73
CA THR A 49 -41.92 39.81 -49.25
C THR A 49 -41.18 40.77 -48.33
N ALA A 50 -41.45 40.71 -47.03
CA ALA A 50 -40.76 41.52 -46.03
C ALA A 50 -39.24 41.26 -46.01
N ALA A 51 -38.82 40.03 -46.30
CA ALA A 51 -37.41 39.64 -46.42
C ALA A 51 -36.79 39.93 -47.80
N GLY A 52 -37.58 40.42 -48.77
CA GLY A 52 -37.15 40.72 -50.13
C GLY A 52 -36.85 39.48 -50.98
N LEU A 53 -37.39 38.31 -50.62
CA LEU A 53 -37.19 37.04 -51.30
C LEU A 53 -38.20 36.89 -52.45
N ARG A 54 -37.73 36.38 -53.58
CA ARG A 54 -38.50 36.26 -54.82
C ARG A 54 -38.44 34.88 -55.45
N SER A 55 -37.37 34.11 -55.29
CA SER A 55 -37.31 32.71 -55.71
C SER A 55 -36.66 31.85 -54.64
N CYS A 56 -36.97 30.56 -54.62
CA CYS A 56 -36.40 29.59 -53.70
C CYS A 56 -36.17 28.26 -54.42
N TRP A 57 -34.96 27.72 -54.31
CA TRP A 57 -34.59 26.42 -54.85
C TRP A 57 -34.19 25.54 -53.68
N SER A 58 -34.91 24.44 -53.46
CA SER A 58 -34.75 23.56 -52.31
C SER A 58 -34.29 22.18 -52.75
N GLN A 59 -33.12 21.76 -52.26
CA GLN A 59 -32.50 20.47 -52.52
C GLN A 59 -32.56 19.63 -51.23
N PRO A 60 -33.10 18.38 -51.25
CA PRO A 60 -33.02 17.49 -50.11
C PRO A 60 -31.55 17.15 -49.77
N LEU A 61 -31.28 17.03 -48.47
CA LEU A 61 -30.03 16.55 -47.89
C LEU A 61 -30.17 15.05 -47.62
N HIS A 62 -29.24 14.22 -48.09
CA HIS A 62 -29.27 12.78 -47.85
C HIS A 62 -28.16 12.34 -46.91
N ALA A 63 -28.52 11.51 -45.94
CA ALA A 63 -27.57 10.72 -45.18
C ALA A 63 -26.88 9.68 -46.09
N ALA A 64 -25.78 9.12 -45.60
CA ALA A 64 -25.10 8.01 -46.29
C ALA A 64 -26.00 6.78 -46.52
N ASP A 65 -27.03 6.59 -45.68
CA ASP A 65 -28.02 5.50 -45.81
C ASP A 65 -29.20 5.84 -46.73
N GLY A 66 -29.19 7.02 -47.37
CA GLY A 66 -30.24 7.48 -48.28
C GLY A 66 -31.43 8.14 -47.58
N LYS A 67 -31.46 8.26 -46.25
CA LYS A 67 -32.53 8.99 -45.57
C LYS A 67 -32.38 10.50 -45.74
N VAL A 68 -33.52 11.19 -45.88
CA VAL A 68 -33.54 12.66 -45.92
C VAL A 68 -33.25 13.23 -44.52
N LEU A 69 -32.15 13.97 -44.40
CA LEU A 69 -31.73 14.65 -43.17
C LEU A 69 -32.34 16.04 -43.00
N GLY A 70 -32.70 16.68 -44.12
CA GLY A 70 -33.16 18.05 -44.17
C GLY A 70 -33.23 18.56 -45.62
N SER A 71 -33.26 19.88 -45.81
CA SER A 71 -33.13 20.50 -47.13
C SER A 71 -32.16 21.68 -47.10
N PHE A 72 -31.36 21.82 -48.16
CA PHE A 72 -30.56 23.01 -48.45
C PHE A 72 -31.33 23.90 -49.42
N ALA A 73 -31.52 25.18 -49.08
CA ALA A 73 -32.28 26.09 -49.91
C ALA A 73 -31.50 27.36 -50.28
N ILE A 74 -31.54 27.72 -51.56
CA ILE A 74 -31.00 28.98 -52.06
C ILE A 74 -32.17 29.93 -52.35
N TYR A 75 -32.09 31.12 -51.77
CA TYR A 75 -33.06 32.19 -51.97
C TYR A 75 -32.48 33.30 -52.83
N GLN A 76 -33.27 33.84 -53.76
CA GLN A 76 -32.89 35.02 -54.54
C GLN A 76 -33.88 36.16 -54.37
N ARG A 77 -33.40 37.39 -54.60
CA ARG A 77 -34.19 38.62 -54.54
C ARG A 77 -34.85 39.00 -55.88
N ARG A 78 -34.74 38.11 -56.88
CA ARG A 78 -35.34 38.25 -58.21
C ARG A 78 -36.06 36.97 -58.59
N VAL A 79 -36.99 37.06 -59.54
CA VAL A 79 -37.56 35.89 -60.21
C VAL A 79 -36.43 35.21 -60.98
N ALA A 80 -36.21 33.93 -60.70
CA ALA A 80 -35.09 33.19 -61.30
C ALA A 80 -35.33 31.69 -61.34
N ARG A 81 -34.88 31.10 -62.46
CA ARG A 81 -34.79 29.67 -62.68
C ARG A 81 -33.31 29.23 -62.63
N PRO A 82 -32.98 28.09 -62.00
CA PRO A 82 -31.60 27.65 -61.89
C PRO A 82 -31.07 27.18 -63.25
N THR A 83 -29.82 27.54 -63.51
CA THR A 83 -29.00 26.99 -64.60
C THR A 83 -28.43 25.60 -64.20
N PRO A 84 -27.86 24.83 -65.14
CA PRO A 84 -27.17 23.58 -64.79
C PRO A 84 -26.04 23.78 -63.77
N ASP A 85 -25.32 24.91 -63.82
CA ASP A 85 -24.26 25.22 -62.85
C ASP A 85 -24.84 25.52 -61.46
N ASP A 86 -25.97 26.24 -61.39
CA ASP A 86 -26.70 26.48 -60.13
C ASP A 86 -27.17 25.17 -59.50
N ILE A 87 -27.59 24.22 -60.35
CA ILE A 87 -27.98 22.87 -59.94
C ILE A 87 -26.79 22.11 -59.36
N GLY A 88 -25.66 22.08 -60.06
CA GLY A 88 -24.45 21.41 -59.56
C GLY A 88 -23.96 22.04 -58.25
N PHE A 89 -24.08 23.36 -58.11
CA PHE A 89 -23.73 24.06 -56.89
C PHE A 89 -24.64 23.68 -55.71
N ILE A 90 -25.97 23.68 -55.90
CA ILE A 90 -26.89 23.36 -54.79
C ILE A 90 -26.82 21.89 -54.38
N GLU A 91 -26.57 20.96 -55.32
CA GLU A 91 -26.31 19.55 -55.03
C GLU A 91 -25.04 19.39 -54.18
N ALA A 92 -23.91 19.97 -54.63
CA ALA A 92 -22.66 19.90 -53.88
C ALA A 92 -22.76 20.54 -52.48
N ALA A 93 -23.48 21.66 -52.36
CA ALA A 93 -23.70 22.31 -51.07
C ALA A 93 -24.59 21.45 -50.14
N ALA A 94 -25.59 20.76 -50.69
CA ALA A 94 -26.42 19.82 -49.96
C ALA A 94 -25.61 18.63 -49.45
N ASP A 95 -24.79 18.01 -50.30
CA ASP A 95 -23.94 16.88 -49.92
C ASP A 95 -22.94 17.26 -48.80
N LEU A 96 -22.29 18.42 -48.93
CA LEU A 96 -21.36 18.91 -47.91
C LEU A 96 -22.07 19.19 -46.57
N ALA A 97 -23.28 19.75 -46.61
CA ALA A 97 -24.07 20.00 -45.41
C ALA A 97 -24.50 18.68 -44.75
N ALA A 98 -24.89 17.67 -45.52
CA ALA A 98 -25.22 16.35 -45.00
C ALA A 98 -24.03 15.71 -44.27
N ILE A 99 -22.85 15.70 -44.90
CA ILE A 99 -21.61 15.19 -44.30
C ILE A 99 -21.29 15.91 -42.99
N ALA A 100 -21.41 17.24 -42.97
CA ALA A 100 -21.14 18.03 -41.76
C ALA A 100 -22.12 17.71 -40.62
N ILE A 101 -23.41 17.53 -40.93
CA ILE A 101 -24.44 17.18 -39.95
C ILE A 101 -24.20 15.77 -39.39
N GLU A 102 -23.95 14.78 -40.24
CA GLU A 102 -23.69 13.41 -39.81
C GLU A 102 -22.42 13.33 -38.96
N ARG A 103 -21.34 13.99 -39.39
CA ARG A 103 -20.11 14.08 -38.62
C ARG A 103 -20.37 14.67 -37.23
N LYS A 104 -21.12 15.77 -37.14
CA LYS A 104 -21.41 16.41 -35.86
C LYS A 104 -22.24 15.50 -34.94
N ARG A 105 -23.26 14.83 -35.49
CA ARG A 105 -24.06 13.85 -34.74
C ARG A 105 -23.21 12.68 -34.22
N HIS A 106 -22.34 12.12 -35.06
CA HIS A 106 -21.44 11.06 -34.65
C HIS A 106 -20.45 11.51 -33.56
N GLU A 107 -19.89 12.71 -33.68
CA GLU A 107 -19.02 13.29 -32.64
C GLU A 107 -19.76 13.42 -31.29
N ASP A 108 -21.02 13.87 -31.31
CA ASP A 108 -21.85 14.02 -30.11
C ASP A 108 -22.23 12.64 -29.50
N ASP A 109 -22.58 11.66 -30.33
CA ASP A 109 -22.89 10.29 -29.90
C ASP A 109 -21.68 9.61 -29.25
N VAL A 110 -20.50 9.75 -29.87
CA VAL A 110 -19.24 9.23 -29.31
C VAL A 110 -18.92 9.91 -27.99
N ALA A 111 -19.07 11.23 -27.89
CA ALA A 111 -18.83 11.96 -26.65
C ALA A 111 -19.76 11.50 -25.52
N LEU A 112 -21.05 11.30 -25.82
CA LEU A 112 -22.02 10.80 -24.85
C LEU A 112 -21.69 9.38 -24.39
N ALA A 113 -21.38 8.48 -25.32
CA ALA A 113 -20.99 7.10 -25.00
C ALA A 113 -19.71 7.05 -24.15
N GLN A 114 -18.71 7.87 -24.47
CA GLN A 114 -17.47 7.98 -23.69
C GLN A 114 -17.72 8.48 -22.27
N ALA A 115 -18.61 9.47 -22.09
CA ALA A 115 -18.97 9.98 -20.77
C ALA A 115 -19.69 8.91 -19.92
N GLN A 116 -20.60 8.14 -20.53
CA GLN A 116 -21.29 7.05 -19.86
C GLN A 116 -20.34 5.92 -19.43
N ILE A 117 -19.43 5.52 -20.33
CA ILE A 117 -18.40 4.52 -20.03
C ILE A 117 -17.49 5.00 -18.89
N ARG A 118 -17.07 6.26 -18.92
CA ARG A 118 -16.23 6.83 -17.86
C ARG A 118 -16.92 6.79 -16.49
N LEU A 119 -18.18 7.21 -16.43
CA LEU A 119 -18.97 7.17 -15.18
C LEU A 119 -19.19 5.74 -14.68
N ALA A 120 -19.41 4.78 -15.58
CA ALA A 120 -19.52 3.37 -15.20
C ALA A 120 -18.21 2.83 -14.64
N LEU A 121 -17.08 3.14 -15.29
CA LEU A 121 -15.75 2.75 -14.82
C LEU A 121 -15.41 3.35 -13.46
N GLU A 122 -15.74 4.63 -13.24
CA GLU A 122 -15.54 5.29 -11.93
C GLU A 122 -16.34 4.60 -10.83
N ARG A 123 -17.62 4.25 -11.09
CA ARG A 123 -18.45 3.52 -10.12
C ARG A 123 -17.93 2.13 -9.79
N GLU A 124 -17.52 1.37 -10.80
CA GLU A 124 -16.95 0.03 -10.59
C GLU A 124 -15.64 0.11 -9.81
N ARG A 125 -14.77 1.09 -10.11
CA ARG A 125 -13.54 1.33 -9.36
C ARG A 125 -13.84 1.66 -7.90
N ASP A 126 -14.74 2.62 -7.65
CA ASP A 126 -15.06 3.05 -6.30
C ASP A 126 -15.71 1.90 -5.48
N ALA A 127 -16.51 1.04 -6.11
CA ALA A 127 -17.05 -0.16 -5.48
C ALA A 127 -15.95 -1.20 -5.14
N ALA A 128 -15.00 -1.41 -6.05
CA ALA A 128 -13.86 -2.30 -5.82
C ALA A 128 -12.96 -1.80 -4.68
N ASP A 129 -12.67 -0.50 -4.64
CA ASP A 129 -11.87 0.12 -3.58
C ASP A 129 -12.56 0.02 -2.22
N ALA A 130 -13.89 0.27 -2.18
CA ALA A 130 -14.67 0.10 -0.96
C ALA A 130 -14.67 -1.35 -0.45
N ALA A 131 -14.80 -2.33 -1.36
CA ALA A 131 -14.74 -3.75 -1.01
C ALA A 131 -13.35 -4.15 -0.48
N ASN A 132 -12.27 -3.68 -1.10
CA ASN A 132 -10.91 -3.91 -0.63
C ASN A 132 -10.67 -3.31 0.76
N LYS A 133 -11.12 -2.07 0.98
CA LYS A 133 -11.02 -1.43 2.29
C LYS A 133 -11.76 -2.21 3.37
N ALA A 134 -13.01 -2.61 3.10
CA ALA A 134 -13.80 -3.42 4.03
C ALA A 134 -13.14 -4.78 4.33
N LYS A 135 -12.54 -5.42 3.32
CA LYS A 135 -11.78 -6.66 3.50
C LYS A 135 -10.56 -6.46 4.41
N SER A 136 -9.79 -5.40 4.22
CA SER A 136 -8.63 -5.08 5.06
C SER A 136 -9.03 -4.76 6.50
N GLU A 137 -10.08 -3.97 6.71
CA GLU A 137 -10.61 -3.63 8.04
C GLU A 137 -11.12 -4.89 8.76
N PHE A 138 -11.85 -5.76 8.05
CA PHE A 138 -12.30 -7.03 8.60
C PHE A 138 -11.14 -7.90 9.06
N LEU A 139 -10.10 -8.05 8.23
CA LEU A 139 -8.94 -8.86 8.57
C LEU A 139 -8.16 -8.29 9.75
N ALA A 140 -7.98 -6.96 9.80
CA ALA A 140 -7.35 -6.28 10.93
C ALA A 140 -8.10 -6.53 12.25
N ASN A 141 -9.43 -6.40 12.23
CA ASN A 141 -10.27 -6.64 13.40
C ASN A 141 -10.22 -8.11 13.83
N VAL A 142 -10.37 -9.05 12.89
CA VAL A 142 -10.27 -10.49 13.19
C VAL A 142 -8.91 -10.85 13.79
N SER A 143 -7.82 -10.26 13.30
CA SER A 143 -6.50 -10.51 13.90
C SER A 143 -6.41 -10.03 15.35
N HIS A 144 -6.97 -8.86 15.66
CA HIS A 144 -6.99 -8.34 17.03
C HIS A 144 -7.84 -9.23 17.95
N GLU A 145 -9.00 -9.67 17.47
CA GLU A 145 -9.91 -10.59 18.17
C GLU A 145 -9.31 -12.00 18.34
N LEU A 146 -8.41 -12.43 17.45
CA LEU A 146 -7.68 -13.69 17.59
C LEU A 146 -6.46 -13.56 18.52
N ARG A 147 -5.77 -12.41 18.49
CA ARG A 147 -4.56 -12.17 19.30
C ARG A 147 -4.89 -12.05 20.78
N THR A 148 -5.99 -11.38 21.13
CA THR A 148 -6.40 -11.15 22.52
C THR A 148 -6.57 -12.44 23.33
N PRO A 149 -7.38 -13.44 22.88
CA PRO A 149 -7.50 -14.71 23.60
C PRO A 149 -6.19 -15.52 23.56
N LEU A 150 -5.40 -15.41 22.49
CA LEU A 150 -4.14 -16.13 22.34
C LEU A 150 -3.08 -15.65 23.34
N ASN A 151 -2.92 -14.33 23.50
CA ASN A 151 -2.09 -13.73 24.54
C ASN A 151 -2.55 -14.15 25.94
N GLY A 152 -3.86 -14.29 26.16
CA GLY A 152 -4.42 -14.80 27.40
C GLY A 152 -4.01 -16.26 27.68
N VAL A 153 -4.05 -17.13 26.67
CA VAL A 153 -3.58 -18.52 26.76
C VAL A 153 -2.08 -18.58 27.04
N VAL A 154 -1.27 -17.79 26.34
CA VAL A 154 0.19 -17.71 26.55
C VAL A 154 0.52 -17.19 27.95
N GLY A 155 -0.18 -16.16 28.43
CA GLY A 155 0.00 -15.62 29.78
C GLY A 155 -0.38 -16.61 30.90
N LEU A 156 -1.41 -17.43 30.68
CA LEU A 156 -1.77 -18.52 31.60
C LEU A 156 -0.69 -19.61 31.64
N ILE A 157 -0.09 -19.94 30.49
CA ILE A 157 1.05 -20.87 30.40
C ILE A 157 2.27 -20.33 31.16
N ASP A 158 2.64 -19.06 30.94
CA ASP A 158 3.73 -18.39 31.65
C ASP A 158 3.51 -18.36 33.17
N THR A 159 2.24 -18.34 33.61
CA THR A 159 1.88 -18.38 35.03
C THR A 159 2.03 -19.78 35.61
N LEU A 160 1.58 -20.81 34.88
CA LEU A 160 1.69 -22.21 35.30
C LEU A 160 3.16 -22.68 35.41
N GLU A 161 4.06 -22.14 34.59
CA GLU A 161 5.50 -22.43 34.67
C GLU A 161 6.19 -21.94 35.94
N ARG A 162 5.56 -21.03 36.69
CA ARG A 162 6.09 -20.56 37.98
C ARG A 162 5.78 -21.53 39.13
N GLU A 163 4.98 -22.57 38.86
CA GLU A 163 4.67 -23.63 39.82
C GLU A 163 5.63 -24.81 39.67
N ALA A 164 5.68 -25.69 40.68
CA ALA A 164 6.47 -26.92 40.62
C ALA A 164 5.77 -27.95 39.70
N LEU A 165 6.06 -27.89 38.41
CA LEU A 165 5.48 -28.77 37.39
C LEU A 165 6.21 -30.12 37.33
N THR A 166 5.47 -31.17 36.97
CA THR A 166 6.07 -32.46 36.59
C THR A 166 6.59 -32.39 35.15
N ALA A 167 7.57 -33.24 34.79
CA ALA A 167 8.15 -33.26 33.43
C ALA A 167 7.09 -33.44 32.32
N ALA A 168 6.08 -34.29 32.54
CA ALA A 168 4.99 -34.48 31.58
C ALA A 168 4.07 -33.24 31.43
N GLN A 169 3.90 -32.45 32.49
CA GLN A 169 3.14 -31.18 32.42
C GLN A 169 3.95 -30.10 31.70
N GLN A 170 5.27 -30.10 31.90
CA GLN A 170 6.18 -29.19 31.23
C GLN A 170 6.22 -29.45 29.71
N ASP A 171 6.29 -30.72 29.30
CA ASP A 171 6.19 -31.12 27.89
C ASP A 171 4.87 -30.66 27.24
N ILE A 172 3.74 -30.73 27.97
CA ILE A 172 2.44 -30.27 27.49
C ILE A 172 2.41 -28.74 27.35
N LEU A 173 2.96 -28.01 28.31
CA LEU A 173 3.02 -26.55 28.27
C LEU A 173 3.92 -26.05 27.14
N ASP A 174 5.07 -26.68 26.93
CA ASP A 174 5.96 -26.38 25.79
C ASP A 174 5.25 -26.58 24.45
N LEU A 175 4.47 -27.65 24.30
CA LEU A 175 3.70 -27.93 23.09
C LEU A 175 2.60 -26.88 22.85
N ILE A 176 1.88 -26.47 23.89
CA ILE A 176 0.84 -25.43 23.78
C ILE A 176 1.48 -24.08 23.44
N ARG A 177 2.60 -23.73 24.10
CA ARG A 177 3.37 -22.49 23.82
C ARG A 177 3.83 -22.45 22.37
N GLN A 178 4.42 -23.53 21.88
CA GLN A 178 4.89 -23.63 20.51
C GLN A 178 3.74 -23.53 19.49
N SER A 179 2.59 -24.13 19.82
CA SER A 179 1.37 -24.02 19.01
C SER A 179 0.81 -22.59 18.99
N GLY A 180 0.86 -21.90 20.13
CA GLY A 180 0.42 -20.50 20.25
C GLY A 180 1.29 -19.54 19.45
N ALA A 181 2.61 -19.64 19.59
CA ALA A 181 3.58 -18.87 18.81
C ALA A 181 3.42 -19.12 17.29
N THR A 182 3.17 -20.38 16.90
CA THR A 182 2.87 -20.72 15.51
C THR A 182 1.60 -20.01 15.02
N LEU A 183 0.53 -20.02 15.81
CA LEU A 183 -0.73 -19.37 15.43
C LEU A 183 -0.57 -17.84 15.33
N GLU A 184 0.17 -17.20 16.25
CA GLU A 184 0.48 -15.77 16.19
C GLU A 184 1.19 -15.40 14.89
N HIS A 185 2.23 -16.16 14.52
CA HIS A 185 2.97 -15.95 13.28
C HIS A 185 2.07 -16.11 12.06
N LEU A 186 1.19 -17.12 12.04
CA LEU A 186 0.28 -17.34 10.91
C LEU A 186 -0.74 -16.22 10.73
N VAL A 187 -1.29 -15.72 11.84
CA VAL A 187 -2.21 -14.57 11.82
C VAL A 187 -1.47 -13.32 11.33
N ALA A 188 -0.24 -13.10 11.79
CA ALA A 188 0.60 -11.97 11.35
C ALA A 188 0.92 -12.04 9.85
N ASP A 189 1.32 -13.21 9.34
CA ASP A 189 1.62 -13.42 7.93
C ASP A 189 0.39 -13.18 7.03
N LEU A 190 -0.79 -13.65 7.46
CA LEU A 190 -2.04 -13.46 6.71
C LEU A 190 -2.41 -11.98 6.63
N LEU A 191 -2.24 -11.24 7.73
CA LEU A 191 -2.43 -9.79 7.74
C LEU A 191 -1.46 -9.06 6.83
N ASP A 192 -0.17 -9.40 6.90
CA ASP A 192 0.85 -8.75 6.07
C ASP A 192 0.56 -8.98 4.58
N ILE A 193 0.18 -10.19 4.19
CA ILE A 193 -0.26 -10.49 2.81
C ILE A 193 -1.47 -9.63 2.42
N SER A 194 -2.48 -9.52 3.28
CA SER A 194 -3.66 -8.71 2.99
C SER A 194 -3.34 -7.22 2.86
N ARG A 195 -2.40 -6.71 3.66
CA ARG A 195 -1.97 -5.30 3.59
C ARG A 195 -1.17 -5.03 2.32
N ILE A 196 -0.34 -5.98 1.88
CA ILE A 196 0.40 -5.87 0.63
C ILE A 196 -0.57 -5.87 -0.56
N ASP A 197 -1.55 -6.79 -0.59
CA ASP A 197 -2.59 -6.83 -1.64
C ASP A 197 -3.35 -5.52 -1.78
N ALA A 198 -3.64 -4.88 -0.65
CA ALA A 198 -4.35 -3.61 -0.62
C ALA A 198 -3.45 -2.39 -0.91
N GLY A 199 -2.15 -2.58 -1.14
CA GLY A 199 -1.18 -1.49 -1.29
C GLY A 199 -1.00 -0.64 -0.03
N GLN A 200 -1.38 -1.17 1.14
CA GLN A 200 -1.40 -0.47 2.42
C GLN A 200 -0.14 -0.70 3.26
N LEU A 201 0.73 -1.63 2.86
CA LEU A 201 1.99 -1.88 3.57
C LEU A 201 3.04 -0.84 3.15
N SER A 202 3.46 0.00 4.10
CA SER A 202 4.53 0.98 3.90
C SER A 202 5.85 0.47 4.49
N LEU A 203 6.93 0.54 3.71
CA LEU A 203 8.27 0.25 4.17
C LEU A 203 8.76 1.34 5.14
N GLN A 204 9.52 0.94 6.16
CA GLN A 204 10.12 1.85 7.12
C GLN A 204 11.65 1.81 7.02
N PRO A 205 12.25 2.51 6.03
CA PRO A 205 13.68 2.49 5.83
C PRO A 205 14.41 3.21 6.96
N HIS A 206 15.38 2.52 7.58
CA HIS A 206 16.24 3.07 8.63
C HIS A 206 17.70 2.72 8.33
N ALA A 207 18.64 3.53 8.82
CA ALA A 207 20.06 3.24 8.69
C ALA A 207 20.46 2.11 9.64
N PHE A 208 20.97 1.00 9.10
CA PHE A 208 21.38 -0.18 9.89
C PHE A 208 22.72 -0.72 9.41
N ASP A 209 23.48 -1.37 10.29
CA ASP A 209 24.63 -2.18 9.89
C ASP A 209 24.16 -3.60 9.50
N LEU A 210 24.59 -4.06 8.33
CA LEU A 210 24.15 -5.33 7.75
C LEU A 210 24.50 -6.54 8.64
N VAL A 211 25.69 -6.54 9.24
CA VAL A 211 26.17 -7.67 10.04
C VAL A 211 25.44 -7.70 11.37
N GLU A 212 25.33 -6.56 12.05
CA GLU A 212 24.59 -6.46 13.31
C GLU A 212 23.12 -6.83 13.15
N ALA A 213 22.50 -6.44 12.02
CA ALA A 213 21.10 -6.75 11.77
C ALA A 213 20.83 -8.25 11.62
N PHE A 214 21.77 -9.05 11.11
CA PHE A 214 21.56 -10.50 10.93
C PHE A 214 22.14 -11.37 12.04
N ASP A 215 23.07 -10.85 12.85
CA ASP A 215 23.78 -11.62 13.88
C ASP A 215 22.85 -12.41 14.82
N GLY A 216 21.84 -11.74 15.40
CA GLY A 216 20.89 -12.39 16.31
C GLY A 216 20.09 -13.51 15.65
N LEU A 217 19.59 -13.26 14.43
CA LEU A 217 18.81 -14.25 13.66
C LEU A 217 19.67 -15.47 13.32
N LEU A 218 20.88 -15.24 12.80
CA LEU A 218 21.79 -16.32 12.41
C LEU A 218 22.23 -17.17 13.60
N LYS A 219 22.45 -16.56 14.78
CA LYS A 219 22.77 -17.29 16.01
C LYS A 219 21.62 -18.21 16.45
N ILE A 220 20.37 -17.72 16.39
CA ILE A 220 19.19 -18.51 16.73
C ILE A 220 19.04 -19.68 15.75
N SER A 221 19.13 -19.42 14.45
CA SER A 221 19.02 -20.46 13.42
C SER A 221 20.14 -21.51 13.53
N HIS A 222 21.36 -21.08 13.86
CA HIS A 222 22.48 -22.00 14.11
C HIS A 222 22.19 -22.90 15.32
N ALA A 223 21.67 -22.37 16.43
CA ALA A 223 21.30 -23.19 17.60
C ALA A 223 20.20 -24.21 17.27
N GLN A 224 19.19 -23.83 16.48
CA GLN A 224 18.14 -24.74 16.01
C GLN A 224 18.67 -25.83 15.08
N ALA A 225 19.58 -25.48 14.15
CA ALA A 225 20.23 -26.44 13.27
C ALA A 225 21.09 -27.44 14.06
N GLN A 226 21.86 -26.96 15.03
CA GLN A 226 22.66 -27.81 15.93
C GLN A 226 21.79 -28.75 16.77
N ALA A 227 20.65 -28.30 17.27
CA ALA A 227 19.72 -29.16 18.00
C ALA A 227 19.17 -30.32 17.13
N LYS A 228 19.12 -30.14 15.81
CA LYS A 228 18.81 -31.19 14.82
C LYS A 228 20.03 -31.98 14.33
N GLY A 229 21.24 -31.63 14.77
CA GLY A 229 22.48 -32.24 14.29
C GLY A 229 22.88 -31.85 12.86
N LEU A 230 22.41 -30.70 12.36
CA LEU A 230 22.78 -30.15 11.06
C LEU A 230 24.05 -29.30 11.17
N ASP A 231 24.91 -29.36 10.15
CA ASP A 231 26.00 -28.38 9.98
C ASP A 231 25.42 -27.06 9.48
N PHE A 232 25.89 -25.93 10.00
CA PHE A 232 25.36 -24.61 9.69
C PHE A 232 26.51 -23.62 9.45
N GLN A 233 26.63 -23.14 8.21
CA GLN A 233 27.74 -22.27 7.81
C GLN A 233 27.22 -20.93 7.32
N VAL A 234 27.89 -19.86 7.73
CA VAL A 234 27.61 -18.49 7.27
C VAL A 234 28.84 -17.90 6.63
N ARG A 235 28.69 -17.35 5.43
CA ARG A 235 29.75 -16.68 4.67
C ARG A 235 29.33 -15.28 4.25
N TYR A 236 30.13 -14.30 4.63
CA TYR A 236 30.01 -12.92 4.15
C TYR A 236 30.96 -12.69 2.97
N GLY A 237 30.41 -12.15 1.88
CA GLY A 237 31.17 -11.80 0.68
C GLY A 237 32.05 -10.55 0.84
N PRO A 238 32.93 -10.26 -0.13
CA PRO A 238 33.74 -9.05 -0.12
C PRO A 238 32.85 -7.80 -0.13
N GLY A 239 32.96 -6.95 0.89
CA GLY A 239 32.13 -5.74 1.00
C GLY A 239 30.73 -5.98 1.60
N ALA A 240 30.45 -7.19 2.11
CA ALA A 240 29.24 -7.49 2.89
C ALA A 240 29.27 -6.90 4.31
N SER A 241 29.74 -5.65 4.44
CA SER A 241 29.85 -4.89 5.68
C SER A 241 29.54 -3.42 5.42
N GLY A 242 29.04 -2.73 6.44
CA GLY A 242 28.70 -1.31 6.37
C GLY A 242 27.23 -1.02 6.59
N ARG A 243 26.93 0.28 6.53
CA ARG A 243 25.60 0.82 6.86
C ARG A 243 24.79 1.10 5.60
N PHE A 244 23.52 0.69 5.65
CA PHE A 244 22.57 0.81 4.55
C PHE A 244 21.26 1.39 5.04
N LEU A 245 20.55 2.06 4.15
CA LEU A 245 19.21 2.59 4.39
C LEU A 245 18.18 1.63 3.77
N ALA A 246 17.54 0.80 4.59
CA ALA A 246 16.43 -0.05 4.19
C ALA A 246 15.60 -0.51 5.39
N ASP A 247 14.50 -1.22 5.15
CA ASP A 247 13.69 -1.81 6.21
C ASP A 247 14.31 -3.14 6.70
N SER A 248 15.27 -3.02 7.62
CA SER A 248 16.00 -4.18 8.16
C SER A 248 15.09 -5.26 8.77
N ALA A 249 13.91 -4.88 9.29
CA ALA A 249 12.97 -5.83 9.89
C ALA A 249 12.34 -6.73 8.81
N ARG A 250 11.96 -6.17 7.66
CA ARG A 250 11.42 -6.94 6.53
C ARG A 250 12.48 -7.81 5.87
N ILE A 251 13.72 -7.32 5.77
CA ILE A 251 14.83 -8.14 5.24
C ILE A 251 15.12 -9.32 6.18
N ARG A 252 15.16 -9.10 7.51
CA ARG A 252 15.28 -10.17 8.50
C ARG A 252 14.14 -11.18 8.40
N GLN A 253 12.89 -10.71 8.22
CA GLN A 253 11.72 -11.57 8.09
C GLN A 253 11.86 -12.49 6.87
N VAL A 254 12.29 -11.95 5.72
CA VAL A 254 12.55 -12.76 4.51
C VAL A 254 13.64 -13.81 4.78
N LEU A 255 14.78 -13.40 5.35
CA LEU A 255 15.87 -14.33 5.66
C LEU A 255 15.45 -15.42 6.66
N GLY A 256 14.74 -15.03 7.72
CA GLY A 256 14.24 -15.94 8.75
C GLY A 256 13.32 -17.02 8.17
N ASN A 257 12.35 -16.61 7.33
CA ASN A 257 11.47 -17.55 6.65
C ASN A 257 12.22 -18.56 5.76
N LEU A 258 13.31 -18.14 5.11
CA LEU A 258 14.13 -19.04 4.31
C LEU A 258 14.93 -20.01 5.18
N LEU A 259 15.49 -19.54 6.29
CA LEU A 259 16.26 -20.35 7.25
C LEU A 259 15.36 -21.38 7.95
N ASP A 260 14.17 -20.96 8.38
CA ASP A 260 13.18 -21.85 9.02
C ASP A 260 12.78 -22.98 8.07
N ASN A 261 12.56 -22.66 6.78
CA ASN A 261 12.30 -23.66 5.76
C ASN A 261 13.50 -24.61 5.57
N ALA A 262 14.72 -24.10 5.47
CA ALA A 262 15.91 -24.93 5.34
C ALA A 262 16.05 -25.91 6.52
N ILE A 263 15.99 -25.40 7.76
CA ILE A 263 16.09 -26.22 8.99
C ILE A 263 14.95 -27.23 9.07
N LYS A 264 13.75 -26.86 8.65
CA LYS A 264 12.57 -27.72 8.66
C LYS A 264 12.70 -28.88 7.67
N PHE A 265 13.13 -28.62 6.44
CA PHE A 265 13.12 -29.57 5.34
C PHE A 265 14.46 -30.30 5.12
N THR A 266 15.49 -29.98 5.91
CA THR A 266 16.73 -30.75 5.98
C THR A 266 16.72 -31.65 7.23
N PRO A 267 16.51 -32.97 7.10
CA PRO A 267 16.58 -33.89 8.23
C PRO A 267 18.00 -34.20 8.69
N GLN A 268 18.96 -34.23 7.75
CA GLN A 268 20.38 -34.46 7.99
C GLN A 268 21.21 -33.75 6.90
N GLY A 269 22.45 -33.39 7.22
CA GLY A 269 23.36 -32.72 6.28
C GLY A 269 23.71 -31.31 6.74
N ARG A 270 23.65 -30.33 5.82
CA ARG A 270 24.09 -28.97 6.10
C ARG A 270 23.20 -27.88 5.51
N ILE A 271 23.32 -26.69 6.08
CA ILE A 271 22.71 -25.45 5.63
C ILE A 271 23.82 -24.41 5.45
N ASP A 272 23.90 -23.82 4.26
CA ASP A 272 24.88 -22.80 3.91
C ASP A 272 24.16 -21.47 3.65
N VAL A 273 24.59 -20.41 4.35
CA VAL A 273 24.09 -19.04 4.17
C VAL A 273 25.20 -18.18 3.58
N ALA A 274 24.95 -17.56 2.43
CA ALA A 274 25.86 -16.58 1.84
C ALA A 274 25.21 -15.21 1.72
N ILE A 275 25.93 -14.18 2.17
CA ILE A 275 25.49 -12.79 2.19
C ILE A 275 26.53 -12.00 1.40
N ASP A 276 26.18 -11.61 0.18
CA ASP A 276 27.08 -10.91 -0.75
C ASP A 276 26.52 -9.51 -1.06
N LEU A 277 27.40 -8.52 -1.23
CA LEU A 277 27.03 -7.18 -1.71
C LEU A 277 27.75 -6.90 -3.03
N ASN A 278 26.98 -6.74 -4.11
CA ASN A 278 27.50 -6.46 -5.44
C ASN A 278 27.25 -4.99 -5.84
N ALA A 279 28.00 -4.48 -6.82
CA ALA A 279 27.67 -3.19 -7.43
C ALA A 279 26.36 -3.33 -8.22
N GLY A 280 25.40 -2.44 -7.98
CA GLY A 280 24.12 -2.45 -8.68
C GLY A 280 24.25 -2.03 -10.16
N PRO A 281 23.23 -2.34 -11.00
CA PRO A 281 23.24 -2.05 -12.43
C PRO A 281 23.13 -0.54 -12.76
N ASP A 282 22.43 0.23 -11.92
CA ASP A 282 22.23 1.67 -12.11
C ASP A 282 23.05 2.49 -11.10
N SER A 283 24.18 3.03 -11.57
CA SER A 283 25.08 3.97 -10.90
C SER A 283 25.94 3.45 -9.74
N SER A 284 27.07 4.13 -9.52
CA SER A 284 28.04 3.90 -8.45
C SER A 284 27.49 4.06 -7.01
N ALA A 285 26.20 4.34 -6.86
CA ALA A 285 25.56 4.68 -5.59
C ALA A 285 24.66 3.57 -5.01
N SER A 286 24.21 2.56 -5.77
CA SER A 286 23.40 1.45 -5.24
C SER A 286 24.22 0.17 -5.09
N ARG A 287 23.94 -0.62 -4.04
CA ARG A 287 24.51 -1.94 -3.81
C ARG A 287 23.41 -2.99 -3.86
N ASP A 288 23.64 -4.08 -4.57
CA ASP A 288 22.70 -5.20 -4.61
C ASP A 288 23.08 -6.22 -3.54
N LEU A 289 22.27 -6.29 -2.48
CA LEU A 289 22.34 -7.34 -1.47
C LEU A 289 21.85 -8.64 -2.08
N THR A 290 22.70 -9.66 -2.10
CA THR A 290 22.35 -11.02 -2.50
C THR A 290 22.40 -11.93 -1.27
N LEU A 291 21.24 -12.44 -0.85
CA LEU A 291 21.12 -13.46 0.19
C LEU A 291 20.91 -14.82 -0.48
N ARG A 292 21.74 -15.80 -0.15
CA ARG A 292 21.60 -17.18 -0.60
C ARG A 292 21.48 -18.12 0.58
N VAL A 293 20.41 -18.89 0.63
CA VAL A 293 20.20 -19.96 1.60
C VAL A 293 20.17 -21.27 0.83
N SER A 294 21.17 -22.12 1.06
CA SER A 294 21.29 -23.45 0.47
C SER A 294 21.12 -24.51 1.53
N ASP A 295 20.39 -25.57 1.21
CA ASP A 295 20.15 -26.70 2.09
C ASP A 295 20.39 -28.02 1.35
N THR A 296 20.75 -29.09 2.07
CA THR A 296 20.92 -30.44 1.50
C THR A 296 19.73 -31.36 1.79
N GLY A 297 18.54 -30.77 1.96
CA GLY A 297 17.33 -31.47 2.35
C GLY A 297 16.65 -32.20 1.21
N ILE A 298 15.34 -32.41 1.36
CA ILE A 298 14.54 -33.22 0.43
C ILE A 298 14.45 -32.64 -0.98
N GLY A 299 14.68 -31.34 -1.15
CA GLY A 299 14.47 -30.62 -2.40
C GLY A 299 13.04 -30.74 -2.95
N PHE A 300 12.83 -30.22 -4.17
CA PHE A 300 11.56 -30.29 -4.87
C PHE A 300 11.74 -30.29 -6.39
N GLY A 301 10.73 -30.80 -7.10
CA GLY A 301 10.73 -30.92 -8.56
C GLY A 301 10.35 -29.62 -9.29
N PRO A 302 10.46 -29.60 -10.63
CA PRO A 302 10.22 -28.41 -11.45
C PRO A 302 8.76 -27.90 -11.39
N GLU A 303 7.78 -28.79 -11.25
CA GLU A 303 6.37 -28.39 -11.09
C GLU A 303 6.14 -27.61 -9.79
N THR A 304 6.78 -28.03 -8.70
CA THR A 304 6.75 -27.32 -7.43
C THR A 304 7.50 -25.99 -7.54
N ALA A 305 8.69 -25.98 -8.15
CA ALA A 305 9.49 -24.76 -8.30
C ALA A 305 8.73 -23.62 -9.01
N ALA A 306 7.92 -23.95 -10.02
CA ALA A 306 7.09 -22.98 -10.74
C ALA A 306 6.00 -22.32 -9.87
N ARG A 307 5.61 -22.99 -8.77
CA ARG A 307 4.42 -22.70 -7.98
C ARG A 307 4.72 -22.44 -6.50
N ILE A 308 5.98 -22.53 -6.09
CA ILE A 308 6.39 -22.51 -4.67
C ILE A 308 6.20 -21.14 -4.01
N PHE A 309 6.11 -20.08 -4.81
CA PHE A 309 5.82 -18.73 -4.35
C PHE A 309 4.34 -18.34 -4.49
N ASP A 310 3.49 -19.24 -4.99
CA ASP A 310 2.05 -19.00 -5.05
C ASP A 310 1.42 -19.17 -3.66
N ARG A 311 0.30 -18.49 -3.43
CA ARG A 311 -0.42 -18.55 -2.15
C ARG A 311 -1.03 -19.92 -1.92
N PHE A 312 -0.94 -20.38 -0.66
CA PHE A 312 -1.52 -21.65 -0.19
C PHE A 312 -1.00 -22.88 -0.95
N ASN A 313 0.08 -22.73 -1.70
CA ASN A 313 0.60 -23.76 -2.56
C ASN A 313 1.72 -24.51 -1.85
N GLN A 314 1.61 -25.84 -1.77
CA GLN A 314 2.51 -26.68 -0.99
C GLN A 314 2.94 -27.89 -1.82
N ALA A 315 4.22 -28.23 -1.72
CA ALA A 315 4.89 -29.22 -2.56
C ALA A 315 4.29 -30.63 -2.49
N ASP A 316 3.71 -31.04 -1.35
CA ASP A 316 3.18 -32.40 -1.19
C ASP A 316 2.14 -32.55 -0.05
N THR A 317 0.99 -33.16 -0.36
CA THR A 317 -0.08 -33.46 0.63
C THR A 317 0.27 -34.60 1.60
N THR A 318 1.38 -35.32 1.37
CA THR A 318 1.88 -36.40 2.23
C THR A 318 2.92 -35.91 3.26
N ILE A 319 3.72 -34.89 2.91
CA ILE A 319 4.73 -34.25 3.77
C ILE A 319 4.07 -33.32 4.81
N THR A 320 2.90 -32.78 4.50
CA THR A 320 2.09 -31.89 5.35
C THR A 320 1.64 -32.52 6.67
N ARG A 321 1.37 -33.84 6.70
CA ARG A 321 1.02 -34.52 7.96
C ARG A 321 2.16 -34.60 8.96
N ARG A 322 3.41 -34.48 8.51
CA ARG A 322 4.61 -34.68 9.35
C ARG A 322 5.32 -33.37 9.70
N PHE A 323 5.17 -32.32 8.89
CA PHE A 323 5.91 -31.07 9.08
C PHE A 323 5.08 -29.78 9.07
N GLY A 324 3.75 -29.79 8.86
CA GLY A 324 2.84 -28.65 9.09
C GLY A 324 3.28 -27.28 8.57
N GLY A 325 2.73 -26.80 7.44
CA GLY A 325 2.98 -25.44 6.95
C GLY A 325 1.71 -24.86 6.33
N THR A 326 1.57 -23.53 6.31
CA THR A 326 0.42 -22.84 5.70
C THR A 326 0.62 -22.50 4.23
N GLY A 327 1.85 -22.61 3.71
CA GLY A 327 2.18 -22.22 2.34
C GLY A 327 2.12 -20.71 2.12
N LEU A 328 2.13 -19.91 3.20
CA LEU A 328 2.09 -18.45 3.14
C LEU A 328 3.48 -17.82 3.17
N GLY A 329 4.42 -18.40 3.92
CA GLY A 329 5.74 -17.80 4.17
C GLY A 329 6.53 -17.44 2.91
N LEU A 330 6.62 -18.34 1.91
CA LEU A 330 7.35 -18.05 0.67
C LEU A 330 6.61 -17.04 -0.23
N SER A 331 5.26 -17.08 -0.25
CA SER A 331 4.47 -16.08 -0.97
C SER A 331 4.61 -14.68 -0.36
N LEU A 332 4.72 -14.59 0.97
CA LEU A 332 5.02 -13.35 1.68
C LEU A 332 6.46 -12.88 1.41
N CYS A 333 7.44 -13.79 1.41
CA CYS A 333 8.82 -13.43 1.04
C CYS A 333 8.88 -12.81 -0.35
N LYS A 334 8.20 -13.40 -1.34
CA LYS A 334 8.12 -12.84 -2.69
C LYS A 334 7.50 -11.45 -2.69
N ALA A 335 6.35 -11.29 -2.03
CA ALA A 335 5.65 -10.01 -1.97
C ALA A 335 6.48 -8.91 -1.27
N LEU A 336 7.17 -9.22 -0.17
CA LEU A 336 8.07 -8.29 0.53
C LEU A 336 9.29 -7.91 -0.32
N VAL A 337 9.91 -8.89 -0.99
CA VAL A 337 11.07 -8.65 -1.85
C VAL A 337 10.70 -7.79 -3.04
N GLU A 338 9.57 -8.05 -3.70
CA GLU A 338 9.05 -7.23 -4.80
C GLU A 338 8.72 -5.80 -4.33
N LEU A 339 8.11 -5.65 -3.15
CA LEU A 339 7.82 -4.35 -2.55
C LEU A 339 9.11 -3.54 -2.27
N MET A 340 10.19 -4.22 -1.88
CA MET A 340 11.52 -3.62 -1.69
C MET A 340 12.29 -3.40 -3.01
N GLY A 341 11.67 -3.66 -4.17
CA GLY A 341 12.29 -3.47 -5.48
C GLY A 341 13.30 -4.56 -5.86
N GLY A 342 13.23 -5.72 -5.22
CA GLY A 342 14.13 -6.84 -5.45
C GLY A 342 13.50 -8.01 -6.21
N ALA A 343 14.22 -9.13 -6.24
CA ALA A 343 13.76 -10.39 -6.82
C ALA A 343 14.11 -11.59 -5.93
N ILE A 344 13.24 -12.60 -5.92
CA ILE A 344 13.48 -13.89 -5.26
C ILE A 344 13.40 -15.03 -6.27
N ALA A 345 14.32 -15.99 -6.16
CA ALA A 345 14.38 -17.17 -7.01
C ALA A 345 14.67 -18.42 -6.17
N ALA A 346 14.23 -19.57 -6.67
CA ALA A 346 14.52 -20.86 -6.06
C ALA A 346 14.98 -21.85 -7.14
N SER A 347 16.01 -22.63 -6.82
CA SER A 347 16.51 -23.75 -7.62
C SER A 347 16.61 -24.97 -6.71
N SER A 348 16.06 -26.11 -7.13
CA SER A 348 16.08 -27.32 -6.32
C SER A 348 16.06 -28.57 -7.19
N GLU A 349 16.63 -29.65 -6.65
CA GLU A 349 16.54 -30.99 -7.23
C GLU A 349 16.14 -31.97 -6.12
N SER A 350 15.12 -32.79 -6.39
CA SER A 350 14.60 -33.77 -5.42
C SER A 350 15.71 -34.69 -4.91
N GLY A 351 15.88 -34.73 -3.59
CA GLY A 351 16.90 -35.51 -2.89
C GLY A 351 18.29 -34.88 -2.82
N ARG A 352 18.50 -33.70 -3.41
CA ARG A 352 19.78 -32.96 -3.35
C ARG A 352 19.70 -31.63 -2.61
N GLY A 353 18.48 -31.18 -2.29
CA GLY A 353 18.22 -29.96 -1.53
C GLY A 353 17.83 -28.77 -2.39
N SER A 354 17.89 -27.57 -1.81
CA SER A 354 17.36 -26.35 -2.43
C SER A 354 18.30 -25.18 -2.24
N LEU A 355 18.25 -24.23 -3.18
CA LEU A 355 18.92 -22.95 -3.13
C LEU A 355 17.88 -21.85 -3.34
N PHE A 356 17.69 -21.01 -2.34
CA PHE A 356 16.91 -19.78 -2.44
C PHE A 356 17.85 -18.59 -2.57
N THR A 357 17.60 -17.73 -3.54
CA THR A 357 18.37 -16.50 -3.79
C THR A 357 17.43 -15.31 -3.73
N VAL A 358 17.75 -14.33 -2.89
CA VAL A 358 17.06 -13.04 -2.79
C VAL A 358 18.04 -11.94 -3.18
N THR A 359 17.63 -11.06 -4.08
CA THR A 359 18.40 -9.88 -4.51
C THR A 359 17.61 -8.62 -4.15
N LEU A 360 18.23 -7.68 -3.44
CA LEU A 360 17.60 -6.44 -2.99
C LEU A 360 18.50 -5.23 -3.26
N PRO A 361 17.96 -4.13 -3.81
CA PRO A 361 18.71 -2.89 -3.92
C PRO A 361 18.83 -2.24 -2.52
N LEU A 362 20.05 -1.95 -2.10
CA LEU A 362 20.35 -1.21 -0.87
C LEU A 362 21.04 0.10 -1.20
N ALA A 363 20.50 1.18 -0.64
CA ALA A 363 21.17 2.47 -0.63
C ALA A 363 22.22 2.48 0.49
N PRO A 364 23.52 2.72 0.22
CA PRO A 364 24.51 2.94 1.25
C PRO A 364 24.16 4.21 2.03
N ASP A 365 24.36 4.17 3.34
CA ASP A 365 24.22 5.34 4.19
C ASP A 365 25.42 6.29 3.97
N GLN A 366 25.30 7.18 2.98
CA GLN A 366 26.36 8.13 2.62
C GLN A 366 26.53 9.28 3.64
N ALA A 367 25.71 9.36 4.69
CA ALA A 367 25.92 10.31 5.78
C ALA A 367 27.18 9.97 6.62
N GLY A 368 27.86 8.86 6.35
CA GLY A 368 29.03 8.37 7.08
C GLY A 368 30.41 8.59 6.45
N LEU A 369 30.56 9.37 5.35
CA LEU A 369 31.88 9.62 4.74
C LEU A 369 32.65 10.84 5.32
N ALA A 370 32.16 11.43 6.41
CA ALA A 370 33.02 12.19 7.31
C ALA A 370 33.45 11.24 8.44
N PRO A 371 34.74 10.99 8.68
CA PRO A 371 35.14 10.34 9.93
C PRO A 371 34.62 11.22 11.06
N PRO A 372 33.80 10.71 12.01
CA PRO A 372 33.47 11.48 13.19
C PRO A 372 34.80 11.78 13.87
N SER A 373 35.18 13.05 13.80
CA SER A 373 36.38 13.57 14.42
C SER A 373 36.14 13.43 15.92
N GLY A 374 36.72 12.39 16.52
CA GLY A 374 36.84 12.29 17.97
C GLY A 374 35.53 12.18 18.75
N GLN A 375 34.73 11.15 18.52
CA GLN A 375 33.98 10.54 19.62
C GLN A 375 34.52 9.14 19.86
N ARG A 376 35.56 9.11 20.71
CA ARG A 376 35.96 7.91 21.43
C ARG A 376 34.72 7.23 21.97
N ALA A 377 34.69 5.89 21.85
CA ALA A 377 33.80 4.98 22.55
C ALA A 377 33.26 5.58 23.86
N ALA A 378 32.04 6.10 23.80
CA ALA A 378 31.26 6.30 25.02
C ALA A 378 30.83 4.90 25.43
N THR A 379 31.33 4.47 26.57
CA THR A 379 30.97 3.25 27.26
C THR A 379 29.45 3.08 27.33
N ASN A 380 28.97 1.86 27.05
CA ASN A 380 27.57 1.37 27.10
C ASN A 380 26.89 1.47 28.49
N ASP A 381 27.33 2.36 29.37
CA ASP A 381 26.71 2.58 30.68
C ASP A 381 25.61 3.63 30.55
N LEU A 382 24.37 3.23 30.79
CA LEU A 382 23.27 4.17 31.00
C LEU A 382 23.43 4.91 32.34
N GLY A 383 24.41 4.57 33.18
CA GLY A 383 24.61 5.18 34.49
C GLY A 383 23.43 4.95 35.43
N SER A 384 23.41 5.61 36.59
CA SER A 384 22.29 5.56 37.54
C SER A 384 21.09 6.40 37.08
N LEU A 385 20.61 6.20 35.85
CA LEU A 385 19.42 6.87 35.32
C LEU A 385 18.18 6.38 36.05
N ARG A 386 17.33 7.31 36.48
CA ARG A 386 16.05 6.99 37.09
C ARG A 386 14.94 7.09 36.04
N VAL A 387 14.42 5.94 35.64
CA VAL A 387 13.45 5.79 34.55
C VAL A 387 12.07 5.51 35.13
N LEU A 388 11.08 6.32 34.76
CA LEU A 388 9.67 5.99 35.00
C LEU A 388 9.14 5.17 33.83
N LEU A 389 8.70 3.94 34.07
CA LEU A 389 8.05 3.08 33.09
C LEU A 389 6.55 3.00 33.38
N ALA A 390 5.73 3.53 32.48
CA ALA A 390 4.28 3.37 32.51
C ALA A 390 3.85 2.31 31.48
N GLU A 391 3.46 1.14 31.97
CA GLU A 391 3.09 -0.03 31.16
C GLU A 391 2.12 -0.89 31.97
N ASP A 392 0.98 -1.28 31.38
CA ASP A 392 -0.07 -2.04 32.06
C ASP A 392 0.14 -3.56 32.01
N HIS A 393 0.91 -4.06 31.03
CA HIS A 393 1.14 -5.49 30.85
C HIS A 393 2.38 -6.00 31.60
N PRO A 394 2.25 -6.92 32.59
CA PRO A 394 3.37 -7.37 33.43
C PRO A 394 4.56 -7.98 32.68
N VAL A 395 4.30 -8.66 31.55
CA VAL A 395 5.37 -9.23 30.70
C VAL A 395 6.20 -8.12 30.06
N ASN A 396 5.57 -7.05 29.57
CA ASN A 396 6.26 -5.93 28.93
C ASN A 396 7.08 -5.14 29.96
N GLN A 397 6.51 -4.92 31.16
CA GLN A 397 7.24 -4.35 32.29
C GLN A 397 8.51 -5.15 32.56
N ARG A 398 8.40 -6.49 32.61
CA ARG A 398 9.54 -7.37 32.86
C ARG A 398 10.59 -7.33 31.76
N VAL A 399 10.18 -7.29 30.49
CA VAL A 399 11.09 -7.18 29.34
C VAL A 399 11.90 -5.89 29.41
N VAL A 400 11.26 -4.74 29.65
CA VAL A 400 11.96 -3.45 29.77
C VAL A 400 12.94 -3.46 30.94
N GLN A 401 12.53 -3.96 32.10
CA GLN A 401 13.42 -4.09 33.26
C GLN A 401 14.63 -4.99 32.98
N LEU A 402 14.43 -6.13 32.31
CA LEU A 402 15.53 -7.05 31.95
C LEU A 402 16.51 -6.41 30.96
N ILE A 403 16.00 -5.60 30.03
CA ILE A 403 16.84 -4.87 29.08
C ILE A 403 17.67 -3.81 29.82
N LEU A 404 17.08 -3.07 30.76
CA LEU A 404 17.74 -1.92 31.39
C LEU A 404 18.61 -2.29 32.61
N ALA A 405 18.34 -3.40 33.28
CA ALA A 405 19.10 -3.83 34.46
C ALA A 405 20.62 -3.99 34.23
N PRO A 406 21.11 -4.57 33.12
CA PRO A 406 22.54 -4.65 32.82
C PRO A 406 23.22 -3.29 32.63
N HIS A 407 22.46 -2.22 32.40
CA HIS A 407 22.97 -0.88 32.16
C HIS A 407 22.85 0.05 33.40
N GLY A 408 22.43 -0.48 34.55
CA GLY A 408 22.45 0.24 35.83
C GLY A 408 21.29 1.22 36.08
N ALA A 409 20.24 1.20 35.24
CA ALA A 409 19.10 2.10 35.41
C ALA A 409 18.18 1.67 36.59
N ASP A 410 17.74 2.65 37.37
CA ASP A 410 16.70 2.50 38.40
C ASP A 410 15.31 2.70 37.76
N VAL A 411 14.57 1.60 37.56
CA VAL A 411 13.28 1.62 36.86
C VAL A 411 12.13 1.57 37.86
N VAL A 412 11.38 2.66 37.95
CA VAL A 412 10.12 2.73 38.70
C VAL A 412 8.97 2.40 37.75
N VAL A 413 8.19 1.37 38.07
CA VAL A 413 7.09 0.89 37.22
C VAL A 413 5.73 1.31 37.76
N VAL A 414 4.85 1.75 36.87
CA VAL A 414 3.45 2.08 37.16
C VAL A 414 2.54 1.49 36.07
N GLU A 415 1.31 1.16 36.44
CA GLU A 415 0.41 0.34 35.61
C GLU A 415 -0.58 1.16 34.75
N ASN A 416 -0.58 2.48 34.87
CA ASN A 416 -1.43 3.37 34.05
C ASN A 416 -0.93 4.81 34.02
N GLY A 417 -1.49 5.61 33.12
CA GLY A 417 -1.11 7.02 32.92
C GLY A 417 -1.38 7.93 34.11
N ALA A 418 -2.39 7.63 34.94
CA ALA A 418 -2.73 8.45 36.10
C ALA A 418 -1.67 8.26 37.20
N LEU A 419 -1.27 7.01 37.45
CA LEU A 419 -0.17 6.69 38.34
C LEU A 419 1.16 7.23 37.81
N ALA A 420 1.37 7.23 36.48
CA ALA A 420 2.54 7.85 35.87
C ALA A 420 2.61 9.35 36.15
N LEU A 421 1.50 10.07 35.99
CA LEU A 421 1.44 11.50 36.32
C LEU A 421 1.68 11.77 37.81
N GLU A 422 1.08 10.98 38.70
CA GLU A 422 1.28 11.15 40.15
C GLU A 422 2.71 10.81 40.60
N ALA A 423 3.30 9.75 40.04
CA ALA A 423 4.70 9.41 40.26
C ALA A 423 5.61 10.54 39.75
N PHE A 424 5.35 11.06 38.55
CA PHE A 424 6.12 12.15 37.94
C PHE A 424 6.08 13.44 38.78
N LYS A 425 4.92 13.81 39.34
CA LYS A 425 4.81 14.99 40.22
C LYS A 425 5.53 14.83 41.57
N SER A 426 5.64 13.60 42.06
CA SER A 426 6.17 13.30 43.39
C SER A 426 7.65 12.89 43.40
N GLY A 427 8.23 12.62 42.23
CA GLY A 427 9.61 12.18 42.09
C GLY A 427 10.34 12.85 40.94
N GLN A 428 11.67 12.78 40.96
CA GLN A 428 12.52 13.20 39.83
C GLN A 428 12.89 11.98 38.99
N PHE A 429 12.69 12.10 37.68
CA PHE A 429 13.04 11.09 36.69
C PHE A 429 13.84 11.72 35.57
N ASP A 430 14.84 10.99 35.09
CA ASP A 430 15.67 11.41 33.97
C ASP A 430 15.02 11.09 32.62
N LEU A 431 14.07 10.15 32.61
CA LEU A 431 13.38 9.65 31.43
C LEU A 431 12.02 9.05 31.82
N VAL A 432 11.03 9.23 30.96
CA VAL A 432 9.76 8.49 31.01
C VAL A 432 9.62 7.59 29.79
N LEU A 433 9.37 6.31 30.01
CA LEU A 433 8.91 5.36 29.01
C LEU A 433 7.39 5.21 29.17
N MET A 434 6.61 5.62 28.18
CA MET A 434 5.15 5.76 28.28
C MET A 434 4.44 4.88 27.26
N ASP A 435 3.75 3.82 27.70
CA ASP A 435 2.84 3.08 26.83
C ASP A 435 1.64 3.95 26.43
N LEU A 436 1.26 3.91 25.14
CA LEU A 436 0.14 4.71 24.64
C LEU A 436 -1.22 4.16 25.06
N GLN A 437 -1.33 2.83 25.23
CA GLN A 437 -2.60 2.16 25.52
C GLN A 437 -2.55 1.56 26.92
N MET A 438 -3.16 2.25 27.89
CA MET A 438 -3.26 1.79 29.28
C MET A 438 -4.67 2.07 29.81
N PRO A 439 -5.19 1.27 30.76
CA PRO A 439 -6.47 1.52 31.42
C PRO A 439 -6.42 2.79 32.28
N VAL A 440 -7.60 3.30 32.69
CA VAL A 440 -7.79 4.50 33.55
C VAL A 440 -7.37 5.82 32.89
N MET A 441 -6.13 5.95 32.44
CA MET A 441 -5.62 7.10 31.70
C MET A 441 -4.61 6.60 30.66
N ASP A 442 -4.86 6.92 29.40
CA ASP A 442 -4.00 6.57 28.28
C ASP A 442 -2.70 7.39 28.27
N GLY A 443 -1.69 6.89 27.54
CA GLY A 443 -0.36 7.51 27.50
C GLY A 443 -0.33 8.87 26.81
N LEU A 444 -1.22 9.14 25.86
CA LEU A 444 -1.28 10.46 25.20
C LEU A 444 -1.81 11.51 26.18
N THR A 445 -2.88 11.17 26.91
CA THR A 445 -3.47 12.01 27.95
C THR A 445 -2.48 12.24 29.09
N ALA A 446 -1.78 11.20 29.54
CA ALA A 446 -0.73 11.31 30.56
C ALA A 446 0.43 12.20 30.09
N THR A 447 0.90 12.04 28.85
CA THR A 447 1.96 12.85 28.26
C THR A 447 1.58 14.34 28.24
N ARG A 448 0.37 14.68 27.78
CA ARG A 448 -0.11 16.08 27.79
C ARG A 448 -0.18 16.65 29.20
N ALA A 449 -0.64 15.85 30.16
CA ALA A 449 -0.74 16.27 31.56
C ALA A 449 0.64 16.50 32.20
N ILE A 450 1.63 15.66 31.87
CA ILE A 450 3.03 15.86 32.30
C ILE A 450 3.59 17.15 31.70
N ARG A 451 3.38 17.40 30.40
CA ARG A 451 3.83 18.65 29.75
C ARG A 451 3.20 19.89 30.37
N ALA A 452 1.89 19.87 30.62
CA ALA A 452 1.21 20.98 31.27
C ALA A 452 1.73 21.23 32.71
N HIS A 453 2.15 20.17 33.42
CA HIS A 453 2.75 20.29 34.74
C HIS A 453 4.16 20.91 34.68
N GLU A 454 4.99 20.47 33.73
CA GLU A 454 6.31 21.04 33.49
C GLU A 454 6.21 22.54 33.15
N GLU A 455 5.31 22.91 32.24
CA GLU A 455 5.06 24.30 31.85
C GLU A 455 4.54 25.17 32.99
N ALA A 456 3.62 24.66 33.81
CA ALA A 456 3.05 25.40 34.93
C ALA A 456 4.05 25.62 36.08
N GLY A 457 5.02 24.71 36.24
CA GLY A 457 6.03 24.75 37.30
C GLY A 457 7.38 25.33 36.89
N ASP A 458 7.56 25.71 35.62
CA ASP A 458 8.86 26.09 35.02
C ASP A 458 9.94 25.01 35.26
N PHE A 459 9.54 23.74 35.16
CA PHE A 459 10.44 22.61 35.34
C PHE A 459 11.20 22.31 34.04
N ALA A 460 12.43 21.82 34.17
CA ALA A 460 13.17 21.30 33.02
C ALA A 460 12.40 20.14 32.39
N ARG A 461 12.30 20.14 31.06
CA ARG A 461 11.58 19.12 30.31
C ARG A 461 12.26 17.76 30.45
N THR A 462 11.56 16.79 31.04
CA THR A 462 12.01 15.40 31.11
C THR A 462 11.68 14.69 29.79
N PRO A 463 12.64 13.99 29.16
CA PRO A 463 12.38 13.24 27.94
C PRO A 463 11.31 12.16 28.13
N ILE A 464 10.32 12.10 27.22
CA ILE A 464 9.26 11.10 27.19
C ILE A 464 9.36 10.31 25.88
N VAL A 465 9.56 8.99 26.00
CA VAL A 465 9.57 8.04 24.89
C VAL A 465 8.26 7.27 24.89
N ALA A 466 7.45 7.47 23.85
CA ALA A 466 6.18 6.76 23.67
C ALA A 466 6.42 5.34 23.17
N LEU A 467 5.79 4.35 23.79
CA LEU A 467 5.81 2.94 23.41
C LEU A 467 4.45 2.57 22.83
N SER A 468 4.40 1.90 21.68
CA SER A 468 3.10 1.52 21.08
C SER A 468 3.14 0.19 20.34
N ALA A 469 2.03 -0.55 20.34
CA ALA A 469 1.90 -1.83 19.64
C ALA A 469 1.87 -1.75 18.10
N SER A 470 1.77 -0.55 17.52
CA SER A 470 1.61 -0.34 16.07
C SER A 470 2.60 0.70 15.56
N ALA A 471 3.38 0.33 14.54
CA ALA A 471 4.30 1.23 13.84
C ALA A 471 3.59 2.18 12.85
N MET A 472 2.26 2.32 12.92
CA MET A 472 1.51 3.19 12.02
C MET A 472 1.89 4.66 12.21
N ALA A 473 2.06 5.38 11.09
CA ALA A 473 2.41 6.80 11.08
C ALA A 473 1.37 7.72 11.75
N SER A 474 0.14 7.24 11.99
CA SER A 474 -0.87 7.95 12.78
C SER A 474 -0.50 8.01 14.26
N HIS A 475 -0.15 6.87 14.88
CA HIS A 475 0.20 6.82 16.31
C HIS A 475 1.49 7.58 16.63
N GLN A 476 2.49 7.52 15.73
CA GLN A 476 3.70 8.32 15.89
C GLN A 476 3.38 9.83 15.90
N ARG A 477 2.54 10.29 14.96
CA ARG A 477 2.10 11.69 14.90
C ARG A 477 1.31 12.09 16.14
N GLU A 478 0.39 11.25 16.60
CA GLU A 478 -0.40 11.50 17.81
C GLU A 478 0.47 11.60 19.06
N ALA A 479 1.47 10.72 19.20
CA ALA A 479 2.42 10.75 20.31
C ALA A 479 3.27 12.03 20.32
N LEU A 480 3.82 12.42 19.17
CA LEU A 480 4.59 13.66 19.04
C LEU A 480 3.72 14.90 19.28
N GLN A 481 2.48 14.92 18.78
CA GLN A 481 1.51 16.00 19.04
C GLN A 481 1.10 16.07 20.51
N ALA A 482 1.06 14.94 21.23
CA ALA A 482 0.82 14.93 22.66
C ALA A 482 2.01 15.45 23.48
N GLY A 483 3.19 15.59 22.85
CA GLY A 483 4.40 16.14 23.47
C GLY A 483 5.48 15.11 23.80
N ALA A 484 5.39 13.87 23.30
CA ALA A 484 6.50 12.91 23.39
C ALA A 484 7.70 13.37 22.55
N ASP A 485 8.91 13.03 22.99
CA ASP A 485 10.16 13.42 22.32
C ASP A 485 10.64 12.35 21.34
N LEU A 486 10.28 11.09 21.59
CA LEU A 486 10.56 9.96 20.72
C LEU A 486 9.40 8.96 20.75
N HIS A 487 9.33 8.13 19.73
CA HIS A 487 8.39 7.01 19.62
C HIS A 487 9.16 5.73 19.30
N LEU A 488 8.84 4.64 20.01
CA LEU A 488 9.34 3.29 19.76
C LEU A 488 8.16 2.33 19.59
N SER A 489 8.22 1.48 18.57
CA SER A 489 7.24 0.42 18.36
C SER A 489 7.59 -0.84 19.16
N LYS A 490 6.58 -1.47 19.76
CA LYS A 490 6.64 -2.82 20.30
C LYS A 490 6.60 -3.84 19.14
N PRO A 491 7.31 -4.99 19.21
CA PRO A 491 8.06 -5.50 20.35
C PRO A 491 9.36 -4.73 20.61
N ILE A 492 9.63 -4.43 21.88
CA ILE A 492 10.80 -3.66 22.30
C ILE A 492 12.03 -4.56 22.26
N THR A 493 13.03 -4.19 21.47
CA THR A 493 14.33 -4.87 21.42
C THR A 493 15.33 -4.20 22.34
N ALA A 494 16.31 -4.94 22.87
CA ALA A 494 17.33 -4.37 23.75
C ALA A 494 18.10 -3.22 23.10
N LEU A 495 18.56 -3.42 21.86
CA LEU A 495 19.26 -2.41 21.08
C LEU A 495 18.38 -1.19 20.82
N GLY A 496 17.13 -1.40 20.38
CA GLY A 496 16.21 -0.31 20.05
C GLY A 496 15.83 0.53 21.27
N LEU A 497 15.63 -0.10 22.42
CA LEU A 497 15.34 0.61 23.66
C LEU A 497 16.54 1.44 24.10
N VAL A 498 17.73 0.85 24.20
CA VAL A 498 18.94 1.55 24.67
C VAL A 498 19.30 2.69 23.72
N ALA A 499 19.26 2.45 22.40
CA ALA A 499 19.51 3.49 21.41
C ALA A 499 18.47 4.63 21.48
N GLY A 500 17.19 4.29 21.63
CA GLY A 500 16.12 5.28 21.78
C GLY A 500 16.27 6.12 23.04
N ILE A 501 16.70 5.52 24.16
CA ILE A 501 17.02 6.23 25.40
C ILE A 501 18.17 7.20 25.19
N HIS A 502 19.27 6.76 24.59
CA HIS A 502 20.41 7.64 24.29
C HIS A 502 20.02 8.79 23.36
N GLN A 503 19.17 8.54 22.36
CA GLN A 503 18.66 9.57 21.46
C GLN A 503 17.81 10.60 22.22
N ALA A 504 16.88 10.14 23.06
CA ALA A 504 16.02 11.01 23.85
C ALA A 504 16.82 11.88 24.85
N LEU A 505 17.87 11.31 25.46
CA LEU A 505 18.74 12.03 26.39
C LEU A 505 19.75 12.96 25.70
N GLY A 506 20.20 12.60 24.49
CA GLY A 506 21.15 13.39 23.69
C GLY A 506 20.51 14.58 22.97
N ALA A 507 19.18 14.62 22.84
CA ALA A 507 18.42 15.68 22.18
C ALA A 507 18.16 16.91 23.08
N ARG A 508 18.85 17.06 24.23
CA ARG A 508 18.70 18.23 25.11
C ARG A 508 19.04 19.52 24.33
N PRO A 509 18.09 20.46 24.17
CA PRO A 509 18.46 21.84 23.86
C PRO A 509 19.20 22.42 25.09
N ALA A 510 20.30 23.12 24.82
CA ALA A 510 21.10 23.81 25.83
C ALA A 510 20.35 24.94 26.53
#